data_AF-A0A177E877-F1
#
_entry.id   AF-A0A177E877-F1
#
_cell.length_a   1.000
_cell.length_b   1.000
_cell.length_c   1.000
_cell.angle_alpha   90.00
_cell.angle_beta   90.00
_cell.angle_gamma   90.00
#
_symmetry.space_group_name_H-M   'P 1'
#
loop_
_entity.id
_entity.type
_entity.pdbx_description
1 polymer ?
#
loop_
_entity_poly.entity_id
_entity_poly.type
_entity_poly.pdbx_seq_one_letter_code
_entity_poly.pdbx_strand_id
1 'polypeptide(L)'
;MIAKDMDSGKVLHQEKRNYFEIGLDLDGFMRYGAWQIKEIIDLTLQPLKTQHERFFFTLDKGVNKAEIEVNVYYYISGKKGDLIHQAKKVIVFPELE
;
A
#
# COMPACT_ATOMS: atom_id res chain seq x y z
N MET A 1 -3.55 -2.11 0.50
CA MET A 1 -4.94 -1.85 0.94
C MET A 1 -5.87 -2.59 0.00
N ILE A 2 -6.87 -3.27 0.54
CA ILE A 2 -7.95 -3.89 -0.22
C ILE A 2 -9.27 -3.37 0.36
N ALA A 3 -10.16 -2.89 -0.49
CA ALA A 3 -11.53 -2.55 -0.13
C ALA A 3 -12.48 -3.56 -0.79
N LYS A 4 -13.41 -4.10 0.00
CA LYS A 4 -14.42 -5.08 -0.45
C LYS A 4 -15.80 -4.60 -0.07
N ASP A 5 -16.76 -4.84 -0.94
CA ASP A 5 -18.17 -4.73 -0.59
C ASP A 5 -18.50 -5.81 0.46
N MET A 6 -19.16 -5.41 1.54
CA MET A 6 -19.53 -6.34 2.59
C MET A 6 -20.65 -7.30 2.18
N ASP A 7 -21.54 -6.87 1.29
CA ASP A 7 -22.72 -7.67 0.96
C ASP A 7 -22.39 -8.72 -0.11
N SER A 8 -21.66 -8.33 -1.16
CA SER A 8 -21.27 -9.24 -2.24
C SER A 8 -19.89 -9.89 -2.06
N GLY A 9 -19.04 -9.34 -1.18
CA GLY A 9 -17.64 -9.73 -1.08
C GLY A 9 -16.76 -9.29 -2.28
N LYS A 10 -17.34 -8.55 -3.24
CA LYS A 10 -16.64 -8.07 -4.44
C LYS A 10 -15.51 -7.12 -4.05
N VAL A 11 -14.33 -7.31 -4.64
CA VAL A 11 -13.22 -6.35 -4.49
C VAL A 11 -13.57 -5.06 -5.23
N LEU A 12 -13.68 -3.97 -4.47
CA LEU A 12 -13.97 -2.63 -4.98
C LEU A 12 -12.68 -1.92 -5.40
N HIS A 13 -11.62 -2.09 -4.60
CA HIS A 13 -10.32 -1.49 -4.88
C HIS A 13 -9.20 -2.34 -4.30
N GLN A 14 -8.06 -2.36 -4.98
CA GLN A 14 -6.85 -2.98 -4.48
C GLN A 14 -5.65 -2.14 -4.89
N GLU A 15 -4.86 -1.74 -3.90
CA GLU A 15 -3.66 -0.94 -4.12
C GLU A 15 -2.51 -1.44 -3.25
N LYS A 16 -1.31 -1.44 -3.83
CA LYS A 16 -0.08 -1.83 -3.16
C LYS A 16 0.94 -0.70 -3.25
N ARG A 17 1.56 -0.39 -2.11
CA ARG A 17 2.76 0.46 -2.02
C ARG A 17 3.92 -0.42 -1.58
N ASN A 18 5.08 -0.23 -2.20
CA ASN A 18 6.30 -0.96 -1.87
C ASN A 18 7.34 0.03 -1.35
N TYR A 19 8.07 -0.38 -0.32
CA TYR A 19 9.20 0.36 0.25
C TYR A 19 10.37 -0.60 0.29
N PHE A 20 11.52 -0.18 -0.22
CA PHE A 20 12.72 -1.01 -0.24
C PHE A 20 13.96 -0.11 -0.19
N GLU A 21 14.99 -0.62 0.48
CA GLU A 21 16.34 -0.07 0.37
C GLU A 21 16.90 -0.45 -1.00
N ILE A 22 17.03 0.53 -1.91
CA ILE A 22 18.08 0.68 -2.95
C ILE A 22 17.68 1.83 -3.89
N GLY A 23 18.63 2.75 -4.11
CA GLY A 23 18.45 3.95 -4.90
C GLY A 23 18.21 3.65 -6.37
N LEU A 24 17.03 4.05 -6.85
CA LEU A 24 16.80 4.20 -8.28
C LEU A 24 17.79 5.24 -8.81
N ASP A 25 18.33 5.01 -10.01
CA ASP A 25 18.96 6.08 -10.77
C ASP A 25 17.89 7.06 -11.28
N LEU A 26 18.33 8.18 -11.87
CA LEU A 26 17.42 9.21 -12.40
C LEU A 26 16.48 8.70 -13.51
N ASP A 27 16.85 7.59 -14.16
CA ASP A 27 16.08 6.94 -15.21
C ASP A 27 15.11 5.87 -14.67
N GLY A 28 15.08 5.66 -13.34
CA GLY A 28 14.18 4.74 -12.67
C GLY A 28 14.62 3.28 -12.68
N PHE A 29 15.89 2.98 -13.02
CA PHE A 29 16.42 1.63 -12.98
C PHE A 29 17.00 1.29 -11.60
N MET A 30 16.77 0.05 -11.15
CA MET A 30 17.38 -0.47 -9.94
C MET A 30 18.88 -0.69 -10.14
N ARG A 31 19.70 -0.07 -9.28
CA ARG A 31 21.15 -0.26 -9.27
C ARG A 31 21.57 -0.99 -7.99
N TYR A 32 22.07 -2.21 -8.14
CA TYR A 32 22.44 -3.07 -7.01
C TYR A 32 23.91 -2.91 -6.58
N GLY A 33 24.72 -2.15 -7.34
CA GLY A 33 26.13 -1.90 -7.05
C GLY A 33 26.35 -0.54 -6.41
N ALA A 34 26.82 -0.50 -5.16
CA ALA A 34 27.06 0.74 -4.40
C ALA A 34 27.98 1.77 -5.11
N TRP A 35 28.86 1.30 -6.01
CA TRP A 35 29.80 2.13 -6.76
C TRP A 35 29.24 2.76 -8.03
N GLN A 36 28.04 2.36 -8.46
CA GLN A 36 27.44 2.78 -9.73
C GLN A 36 26.49 3.97 -9.58
N ILE A 37 26.26 4.46 -8.37
CA ILE A 37 25.13 5.33 -8.06
C ILE A 37 25.64 6.65 -7.48
N LYS A 38 25.67 7.70 -8.30
CA LYS A 38 26.03 9.06 -7.86
C LYS A 38 24.83 9.84 -7.29
N GLU A 39 23.61 9.44 -7.64
CA GLU A 39 22.37 10.09 -7.23
C GLU A 39 21.32 9.02 -6.96
N ILE A 40 20.92 8.87 -5.68
CA ILE A 40 19.95 7.86 -5.23
C ILE A 40 18.62 8.52 -4.86
N ILE A 41 17.52 7.94 -5.32
CA ILE A 41 16.21 8.20 -4.74
C ILE A 41 16.00 7.20 -3.59
N ASP A 42 16.00 7.70 -2.36
CA ASP A 42 15.71 6.91 -1.17
C ASP A 42 14.20 6.62 -1.08
N LEU A 43 13.82 5.36 -1.26
CA LEU A 43 12.44 4.87 -1.17
C LEU A 43 12.15 4.17 0.17
N THR A 44 13.03 4.33 1.15
CA THR A 44 12.87 3.72 2.47
C THR A 44 11.87 4.47 3.33
N LEU A 45 11.25 3.73 4.23
CA LEU A 45 10.59 4.34 5.38
C LEU A 45 11.69 4.90 6.30
N GLN A 46 11.68 6.22 6.47
CA GLN A 46 12.68 6.89 7.28
C GLN A 46 12.58 6.46 8.76
N PRO A 47 13.70 6.14 9.42
CA PRO A 47 13.69 5.67 10.80
C PRO A 47 13.07 6.72 11.73
N LEU A 48 12.26 6.26 12.68
CA LEU A 48 11.58 7.07 13.70
C LEU A 48 10.62 8.13 13.13
N LYS A 49 10.31 8.09 11.83
CA LYS A 49 9.30 8.96 11.22
C LYS A 49 8.02 8.20 10.96
N THR A 50 6.90 8.82 11.31
CA THR A 50 5.58 8.31 10.92
C THR A 50 5.29 8.79 9.50
N GLN A 51 5.00 7.85 8.61
CA GLN A 51 4.57 8.16 7.25
C GLN A 51 3.06 8.06 7.15
N HIS A 52 2.44 9.06 6.53
CA HIS A 52 1.00 9.11 6.29
C HIS A 52 0.72 8.81 4.82
N GLU A 53 0.07 7.68 4.57
CA GLU A 53 -0.37 7.30 3.23
C GLU A 53 -1.86 7.58 3.05
N ARG A 54 -2.23 8.08 1.88
CA ARG A 54 -3.62 8.32 1.50
C ARG A 54 -3.97 7.41 0.33
N PHE A 55 -5.05 6.65 0.50
CA PHE A 55 -5.61 5.82 -0.55
C PHE A 55 -6.95 6.42 -0.96
N PHE A 56 -7.15 6.58 -2.27
CA PHE A 56 -8.39 7.08 -2.84
C PHE A 56 -9.03 5.96 -3.65
N PHE A 57 -10.32 5.75 -3.45
CA PHE A 57 -11.11 4.80 -4.23
C PHE A 57 -12.56 5.26 -4.27
N THR A 58 -13.28 4.80 -5.29
CA THR A 58 -14.69 5.16 -5.52
C THR A 58 -15.59 4.00 -5.10
N LEU A 59 -16.75 4.34 -4.55
CA LEU A 59 -17.83 3.38 -4.29
C LEU A 59 -18.85 3.47 -5.43
N ASP A 60 -19.13 2.33 -6.06
CA ASP A 60 -20.16 2.25 -7.11
C ASP A 60 -21.56 2.45 -6.51
N LYS A 61 -22.52 2.89 -7.33
CA LYS A 61 -23.93 2.99 -6.92
C LYS A 61 -24.45 1.63 -6.44
N GLY A 62 -25.12 1.62 -5.28
CA GLY A 62 -25.65 0.41 -4.64
C GLY A 62 -24.70 -0.24 -3.62
N VAL A 63 -23.47 0.26 -3.46
CA VAL A 63 -22.56 -0.18 -2.39
C VAL A 63 -22.77 0.68 -1.14
N ASN A 64 -23.45 0.12 -0.14
CA ASN A 64 -23.76 0.83 1.11
C ASN A 64 -22.67 0.66 2.18
N LYS A 65 -21.90 -0.44 2.10
CA LYS A 65 -20.89 -0.80 3.10
C LYS A 65 -19.65 -1.37 2.43
N ALA A 66 -18.48 -0.87 2.84
CA ALA A 66 -17.19 -1.39 2.40
C ALA A 66 -16.33 -1.78 3.59
N GLU A 67 -15.78 -2.99 3.58
CA GLU A 67 -14.70 -3.41 4.47
C GLU A 67 -13.35 -3.05 3.84
N ILE A 68 -12.54 -2.32 4.59
CA ILE A 68 -11.18 -1.95 4.20
C ILE A 68 -10.20 -2.72 5.06
N GLU A 69 -9.29 -3.42 4.40
CA GLU A 69 -8.18 -4.14 5.02
C GLU A 69 -6.84 -3.53 4.55
N VAL A 70 -6.03 -3.09 5.49
CA VAL A 70 -4.67 -2.60 5.25
C VAL A 70 -3.70 -3.54 5.93
N ASN A 71 -2.90 -4.20 5.11
CA ASN A 71 -1.85 -5.11 5.56
C ASN A 71 -0.48 -4.51 5.27
N VAL A 72 0.39 -4.53 6.27
CA VAL A 72 1.81 -4.16 6.15
C VAL A 72 2.64 -5.43 6.27
N TYR A 73 3.46 -5.66 5.26
CA TYR A 73 4.31 -6.84 5.19
C TYR A 73 5.78 -6.42 5.22
N TYR A 74 6.58 -7.17 5.97
CA TYR A 74 8.03 -7.05 5.98
C TYR A 74 8.65 -8.25 5.26
N TYR A 75 9.67 -8.00 4.44
CA TYR A 75 10.35 -9.04 3.66
C TYR A 75 11.83 -9.01 3.99
N ILE A 76 12.34 -10.03 4.67
CA ILE A 76 13.79 -10.22 4.85
C ILE A 76 14.44 -10.61 3.51
N SER A 77 13.72 -11.38 2.69
CA SER A 77 14.10 -11.71 1.31
C SER A 77 12.87 -11.70 0.43
N GLY A 78 13.03 -11.47 -0.88
CA GLY A 78 11.91 -11.38 -1.84
C GLY A 78 11.04 -12.63 -1.99
N LYS A 79 11.32 -13.71 -1.24
CA LYS A 79 10.61 -14.98 -1.33
C LYS A 79 9.38 -15.06 -0.42
N LYS A 80 9.43 -14.46 0.77
CA LYS A 80 8.34 -14.54 1.76
C LYS A 80 8.21 -13.22 2.53
N GLY A 81 6.99 -12.74 2.63
CA GLY A 81 6.63 -11.57 3.43
C GLY A 81 5.93 -11.99 4.71
N ASP A 82 6.37 -11.46 5.84
CA ASP A 82 5.74 -11.63 7.12
C ASP A 82 4.78 -10.46 7.35
N LEU A 83 3.53 -10.77 7.70
CA LEU A 83 2.53 -9.75 8.06
C LEU A 83 2.90 -9.16 9.42
N ILE A 84 3.32 -7.91 9.44
CA ILE A 84 3.75 -7.23 10.68
C ILE A 84 2.66 -6.35 11.28
N HIS A 85 1.70 -5.93 10.46
CA HIS A 85 0.55 -5.15 10.93
C HIS A 85 -0.65 -5.36 10.02
N GLN A 86 -1.83 -5.41 10.63
CA GLN A 86 -3.10 -5.43 9.94
C GLN A 86 -4.06 -4.47 10.63
N ALA A 87 -4.72 -3.63 9.83
CA ALA A 87 -5.81 -2.80 10.28
C ALA A 87 -7.04 -3.08 9.41
N LYS A 88 -8.20 -3.23 10.06
CA LYS A 88 -9.49 -3.41 9.40
C LYS A 88 -10.43 -2.31 9.83
N LYS A 89 -11.19 -1.78 8.87
CA LYS A 89 -12.22 -0.78 9.15
C LYS A 89 -13.38 -0.95 8.18
N VAL A 90 -14.59 -0.95 8.72
CA VAL A 90 -15.82 -0.88 7.92
C VAL A 90 -16.20 0.57 7.77
N ILE A 91 -16.51 0.98 6.53
CA ILE A 91 -17.10 2.28 6.24
C ILE A 91 -18.53 2.04 5.76
N VAL A 92 -19.45 2.78 6.35
CA VAL A 92 -20.87 2.79 5.97
C VAL A 92 -21.14 4.12 5.29
N PHE A 93 -21.63 4.07 4.06
CA PHE A 93 -22.12 5.24 3.35
C PHE A 93 -23.63 5.07 3.17
N PRO A 94 -24.46 5.73 4.00
CA PRO A 94 -25.89 5.82 3.69
C PRO A 94 -26.03 6.55 2.35
N GLU A 95 -26.91 6.07 1.47
CA GLU A 95 -27.25 6.78 0.24
C GLU A 95 -27.62 8.22 0.61
N LEU A 96 -26.90 9.19 0.05
CA LEU A 96 -27.34 10.58 0.06
C LEU A 96 -28.59 10.62 -0.82
N GLU A 97 -29.76 10.68 -0.18
CA GLU A 97 -31.06 10.95 -0.83
C GLU A 97 -31.01 12.20 -1.72
#